data_AF-A0A835HZZ5-F1
#
_entry.id   AF-A0A835HZZ5-F1
#
_cell.length_a   1.000
_cell.length_b   1.000
_cell.length_c   1.000
_cell.angle_alpha   90.00
_cell.angle_beta   90.00
_cell.angle_gamma   90.00
#
_symmetry.space_group_name_H-M   'P 1'
#
loop_
_entity.id
_entity.type
_entity.pdbx_description
1 polymer ?
#
loop_
_entity_poly.entity_id
_entity_poly.type
_entity_poly.pdbx_seq_one_letter_code
_entity_poly.pdbx_strand_id
1 'polypeptide(L)'
;MERDESALANEMRQVLEGLMKTSYDLSKVIAILGLVQLSCGAWVAYTTLFATFGLGVVDALLVQNTLKYLLQFGQVSPYLGYNALKDFFPTMAMKPNLQCSNLACLERQVL
;
A
#
# COMPACT_ATOMS: atom_id res chain seq x y z
N MET A 1 -66.21 5.61 31.63
CA MET A 1 -65.59 4.80 30.57
C MET A 1 -64.32 5.53 30.17
N GLU A 2 -63.22 5.32 30.90
CA GLU A 2 -62.01 6.15 30.78
C GLU A 2 -60.76 5.27 30.97
N ARG A 3 -60.71 4.13 30.27
CA ARG A 3 -59.71 3.09 30.53
C ARG A 3 -58.89 2.66 29.30
N ASP A 4 -59.26 3.05 28.08
CA ASP A 4 -58.54 2.63 26.86
C ASP A 4 -57.50 3.66 26.32
N GLU A 5 -57.61 4.96 26.64
CA GLU A 5 -56.62 5.96 26.18
C GLU A 5 -55.24 5.79 26.83
N SER A 6 -55.20 5.40 28.10
CA SER A 6 -53.94 5.23 28.84
C SER A 6 -53.15 4.01 28.35
N ALA A 7 -53.83 2.96 27.91
CA ALA A 7 -53.22 1.76 27.34
C ALA A 7 -52.61 2.06 25.97
N LEU A 8 -53.35 2.72 25.08
CA LEU A 8 -52.87 3.06 23.75
C LEU A 8 -51.67 4.03 23.77
N ALA A 9 -51.68 5.01 24.68
CA ALA A 9 -50.57 5.94 24.86
C ALA A 9 -49.29 5.28 25.43
N ASN A 10 -49.42 4.16 26.15
CA ASN A 10 -48.29 3.42 26.70
C ASN A 10 -47.62 2.57 25.62
N GLU A 11 -48.40 1.90 24.77
CA GLU A 11 -47.91 1.14 23.61
C GLU A 11 -47.12 2.02 22.65
N MET A 12 -47.63 3.22 22.35
CA MET A 12 -46.93 4.18 21.47
C MET A 12 -45.61 4.68 22.07
N ARG A 13 -45.54 4.88 23.40
CA ARG A 13 -44.27 5.19 24.08
C ARG A 13 -43.29 4.03 23.99
N GLN A 14 -43.77 2.81 24.20
CA GLN A 14 -42.94 1.62 24.18
C GLN A 14 -42.32 1.38 22.79
N VAL A 15 -43.10 1.60 21.74
CA VAL A 15 -42.61 1.55 20.34
C VAL A 15 -41.64 2.69 20.06
N LEU A 16 -41.92 3.91 20.51
CA LEU A 16 -41.06 5.07 20.29
C LEU A 16 -39.70 4.92 21.00
N GLU A 17 -39.70 4.43 22.23
CA GLU A 17 -38.49 4.11 22.98
C GLU A 17 -37.70 2.97 22.30
N GLY A 18 -38.39 1.96 21.77
CA GLY A 18 -37.78 0.89 20.97
C GLY A 18 -37.12 1.40 19.69
N LEU A 19 -37.80 2.26 18.94
CA LEU A 19 -37.25 2.91 17.74
C LEU A 19 -36.07 3.83 18.07
N MET A 20 -36.15 4.57 19.19
CA MET A 20 -35.09 5.47 19.62
C MET A 20 -33.82 4.70 20.01
N LYS A 21 -33.98 3.59 20.74
CA LYS A 21 -32.87 2.71 21.14
C LYS A 21 -32.20 2.04 19.92
N THR A 22 -33.03 1.54 18.99
CA THR A 22 -32.56 0.90 17.75
C THR A 22 -31.82 1.88 16.84
N SER A 23 -32.35 3.11 16.69
CA SER A 23 -31.72 4.17 15.90
C SER A 23 -30.36 4.56 16.48
N TYR A 24 -30.27 4.71 17.80
CA TYR A 24 -29.03 5.08 18.47
C TYR A 24 -27.95 3.99 18.38
N ASP A 25 -28.31 2.73 18.61
CA ASP A 25 -27.36 1.62 18.52
C ASP A 25 -26.84 1.45 17.08
N LEU A 26 -27.71 1.58 16.07
CA LEU A 26 -27.30 1.54 14.67
C LEU A 26 -26.36 2.69 14.32
N SER A 27 -26.67 3.91 14.78
CA SER A 27 -25.83 5.09 14.57
C SER A 27 -24.42 4.90 15.12
N LYS A 28 -24.31 4.32 16.33
CA LYS A 28 -23.02 4.03 16.96
C LYS A 28 -22.19 3.02 16.18
N VAL A 29 -22.81 1.96 15.65
CA VAL A 29 -22.13 0.96 14.80
C VAL A 29 -21.63 1.61 13.51
N ILE A 30 -22.46 2.41 12.83
CA ILE A 30 -22.06 3.10 11.59
C ILE A 30 -20.91 4.08 11.84
N ALA A 31 -20.94 4.82 12.95
CA ALA A 31 -19.87 5.74 13.32
C ALA A 31 -18.53 5.01 13.54
N ILE A 32 -18.55 3.87 14.25
CA ILE A 32 -17.34 3.06 14.47
C ILE A 32 -16.83 2.49 13.14
N LEU A 33 -17.71 1.93 12.31
CA LEU A 33 -17.35 1.42 10.99
C LEU A 33 -16.73 2.52 10.11
N GLY A 34 -17.28 3.74 10.15
CA GLY A 34 -16.73 4.89 9.45
C GLY A 34 -15.32 5.26 9.91
N LEU A 35 -15.08 5.30 11.23
CA LEU A 35 -13.75 5.57 11.79
C LEU A 35 -12.73 4.47 11.43
N VAL A 36 -13.16 3.21 11.47
CA VAL A 36 -12.31 2.07 11.07
C VAL A 36 -11.98 2.15 9.58
N GLN A 37 -12.95 2.46 8.73
CA GLN A 37 -12.73 2.58 7.29
C GLN A 37 -11.80 3.76 6.96
N LEU A 38 -11.99 4.91 7.61
CA LEU A 38 -11.17 6.09 7.39
C LEU A 38 -9.72 5.85 7.84
N SER A 39 -9.52 5.18 8.97
CA SER A 39 -8.19 4.85 9.49
C SER A 39 -7.48 3.80 8.62
N CYS A 40 -8.17 2.75 8.18
CA CYS A 40 -7.62 1.77 7.25
C CYS A 40 -7.26 2.42 5.91
N GLY A 41 -8.15 3.25 5.35
CA GLY A 41 -7.90 3.98 4.11
C GLY A 41 -6.69 4.93 4.21
N ALA A 42 -6.60 5.70 5.30
CA ALA A 42 -5.46 6.58 5.56
C ALA A 42 -4.15 5.81 5.71
N TRP A 43 -4.17 4.66 6.40
CA TRP A 43 -2.99 3.80 6.58
C TRP A 43 -2.50 3.21 5.25
N VAL A 44 -3.42 2.68 4.43
CA VAL A 44 -3.09 2.15 3.10
C VAL A 44 -2.55 3.26 2.19
N ALA A 45 -3.16 4.44 2.20
CA ALA A 45 -2.66 5.59 1.45
C ALA A 45 -1.26 6.02 1.94
N TYR A 46 -1.04 6.10 3.25
CA TYR A 46 0.24 6.48 3.85
C TYR A 46 1.37 5.51 3.47
N THR A 47 1.13 4.20 3.62
CA THR A 47 2.10 3.15 3.26
C THR A 47 2.40 3.13 1.75
N THR A 48 1.37 3.27 0.91
CA THR A 48 1.53 3.29 -0.56
C THR A 48 2.23 4.55 -1.06
N LEU A 49 1.91 5.71 -0.51
CA LEU A 49 2.54 6.99 -0.87
C LEU A 49 4.03 6.99 -0.53
N PHE A 50 4.37 6.50 0.65
CA PHE A 50 5.77 6.39 1.08
C PHE A 50 6.57 5.43 0.18
N ALA A 51 6.00 4.28 -0.17
CA ALA A 51 6.65 3.30 -1.04
C ALA A 51 6.84 3.84 -2.47
N THR A 52 5.88 4.60 -3.00
CA THR A 52 5.94 5.07 -4.41
C THR A 52 6.86 6.28 -4.59
N PHE A 53 6.88 7.21 -3.63
CA PHE A 53 7.60 8.49 -3.81
C PHE A 53 9.11 8.40 -3.56
N GLY A 54 9.56 7.47 -2.71
CA GLY A 54 10.98 7.34 -2.35
C GLY A 54 11.84 6.58 -3.36
N LEU A 55 11.26 5.63 -4.09
CA LEU A 55 12.01 4.66 -4.88
C LEU A 55 11.42 4.35 -6.27
N GLY A 56 10.31 4.98 -6.65
CA GLY A 56 9.47 4.55 -7.78
C GLY A 56 10.20 4.33 -9.11
N VAL A 57 11.16 5.20 -9.48
CA VAL A 57 11.88 5.04 -10.75
C VAL A 57 12.97 3.97 -10.65
N VAL A 58 13.78 3.98 -9.59
CA VAL A 58 14.90 3.03 -9.44
C VAL A 58 14.39 1.61 -9.19
N ASP A 59 13.36 1.45 -8.36
CA ASP A 59 12.73 0.15 -8.09
C ASP A 59 12.06 -0.41 -9.34
N ALA A 60 11.33 0.43 -10.09
CA ALA A 60 10.71 -0.01 -11.34
C ALA A 60 11.76 -0.47 -12.37
N LEU A 61 12.87 0.26 -12.48
CA LEU A 61 13.98 -0.11 -13.36
C LEU A 61 14.64 -1.42 -12.92
N LEU A 62 14.82 -1.63 -11.60
CA LEU A 62 15.37 -2.86 -11.06
C LEU A 62 14.48 -4.08 -11.30
N VAL A 63 13.17 -3.95 -11.04
CA VAL A 63 12.19 -5.02 -11.28
C VAL A 63 12.14 -5.37 -12.76
N GLN A 64 12.14 -4.37 -13.65
CA GLN A 64 12.18 -4.61 -15.09
C GLN A 64 13.45 -5.34 -15.53
N ASN A 65 14.62 -4.95 -15.00
CA ASN A 65 15.89 -5.60 -15.33
C ASN A 65 15.93 -7.05 -14.82
N THR A 66 15.38 -7.29 -13.63
CA THR A 66 15.27 -8.63 -13.02
C THR A 66 14.34 -9.53 -13.84
N LEU A 67 13.20 -9.01 -14.27
CA LEU A 67 12.25 -9.74 -15.09
C LEU A 67 12.84 -10.11 -16.46
N LYS A 68 13.53 -9.17 -17.12
CA LYS A 68 14.26 -9.40 -18.37
C LYS A 68 15.32 -10.51 -18.22
N TYR A 69 16.05 -10.51 -17.09
CA TYR A 69 17.05 -11.52 -16.79
C TYR A 69 16.44 -12.92 -16.56
N LEU A 70 15.40 -13.02 -15.72
CA LEU A 70 14.78 -14.30 -15.35
C LEU A 70 14.04 -14.97 -16.51
N LEU A 71 13.32 -14.20 -17.31
CA LEU A 71 12.53 -14.70 -18.43
C LEU A 71 13.28 -14.65 -19.77
N GLN A 72 14.56 -14.28 -19.74
CA GLN A 72 15.45 -14.23 -20.92
C GLN A 72 14.87 -13.45 -22.12
N PHE A 73 14.22 -12.31 -21.86
CA PHE A 73 13.69 -11.44 -22.91
C PHE A 73 14.26 -10.02 -22.81
N GLY A 74 14.38 -9.36 -23.97
CA GLY A 74 14.92 -8.01 -24.06
C GLY A 74 16.42 -7.91 -23.72
N GLN A 75 16.89 -6.68 -23.51
CA GLN A 75 18.28 -6.40 -23.16
C GLN A 75 18.40 -6.11 -21.65
N VAL A 76 19.23 -6.89 -20.97
CA VAL A 76 19.58 -6.72 -19.55
C VAL A 76 20.73 -5.73 -19.45
N SER A 77 20.63 -4.79 -18.50
CA SER A 77 21.68 -3.81 -18.20
C SER A 77 22.41 -4.21 -16.92
N PRO A 78 23.72 -4.56 -16.98
CA PRO A 78 24.51 -4.88 -15.79
C PRO A 78 24.64 -3.70 -14.83
N TYR A 79 24.65 -2.48 -15.38
CA TYR A 79 24.59 -1.24 -14.64
C TYR A 79 23.67 -0.26 -15.37
N LEU A 80 22.76 0.35 -14.63
CA LEU A 80 21.85 1.38 -15.10
C LEU A 80 21.84 2.51 -14.08
N GLY A 81 22.36 3.67 -14.46
CA GLY A 81 22.26 4.88 -13.65
C GLY A 81 21.01 5.68 -13.99
N TYR A 82 20.58 6.53 -13.05
CA TYR A 82 19.53 7.51 -13.28
C TYR A 82 20.01 8.90 -12.86
N ASN A 83 20.03 9.85 -13.81
CA ASN A 83 20.28 11.26 -13.53
C ASN A 83 18.99 12.06 -13.77
N ALA A 84 18.28 12.35 -12.68
CA ALA A 84 17.00 13.07 -12.70
C ALA A 84 17.12 14.52 -13.22
N LEU A 85 18.29 15.16 -13.15
CA LEU A 85 18.45 16.55 -13.59
C LEU A 85 18.43 16.69 -15.12
N LYS A 86 18.82 15.63 -15.83
CA LYS A 86 18.92 15.61 -17.30
C LYS A 86 18.03 14.54 -17.94
N ASP A 87 17.17 13.89 -17.15
CA ASP A 87 16.39 12.71 -17.54
C ASP A 87 17.22 11.69 -18.34
N PHE A 88 18.45 11.48 -17.87
CA PHE A 88 19.45 10.71 -18.59
C PHE A 88 19.73 9.38 -17.89
N PHE A 89 19.68 8.30 -18.68
CA PHE A 89 19.82 6.92 -18.21
C PHE A 89 21.09 6.28 -18.80
N PRO A 90 22.27 6.50 -18.20
CA PRO A 90 23.50 5.88 -18.67
C PRO A 90 23.47 4.36 -18.40
N THR A 91 23.73 3.58 -19.44
CA THR A 91 24.02 2.15 -19.34
C THR A 91 25.52 1.92 -19.56
N MET A 92 26.12 1.09 -18.73
CA MET A 92 27.53 0.73 -18.84
C MET A 92 27.75 -0.71 -18.42
N ALA A 93 28.81 -1.33 -18.94
CA ALA A 93 29.26 -2.64 -18.52
C ALA A 93 30.49 -2.48 -17.64
N MET A 94 30.35 -2.77 -16.34
CA MET A 94 31.50 -2.82 -15.43
C MET A 94 32.28 -4.10 -15.68
N LYS A 95 33.59 -3.97 -15.90
CA LYS A 95 34.49 -5.12 -15.99
C LYS A 95 35.09 -5.44 -14.62
N PRO A 96 35.39 -6.71 -14.32
CA PRO A 96 36.11 -7.08 -13.10
C PRO A 96 37.47 -6.40 -13.01
N ASN A 97 37.87 -6.03 -11.78
CA ASN A 97 39.20 -5.49 -11.51
C ASN A 97 40.20 -6.63 -11.25
N LEU A 98 41.29 -6.66 -12.01
CA LEU A 98 42.38 -7.63 -11.86
C LEU A 98 43.14 -7.48 -10.54
N GLN A 99 42.99 -6.34 -9.85
CA GLN A 99 43.62 -6.06 -8.55
C GLN A 99 42.55 -5.96 -7.45
N CYS A 100 41.47 -6.74 -7.56
CA CYS A 100 40.43 -6.77 -6.53
C CYS A 100 41.01 -7.28 -5.20
N SER A 101 40.67 -6.62 -4.10
CA SER A 101 41.08 -7.05 -2.74
C SER A 101 40.36 -8.31 -2.27
N ASN A 102 39.24 -8.68 -2.90
CA ASN A 102 38.46 -9.86 -2.56
C ASN A 102 38.97 -11.08 -3.34
N LEU A 103 39.56 -12.05 -2.64
CA LEU A 103 40.08 -13.30 -3.24
C LEU A 103 38.98 -14.08 -4.00
N ALA A 104 37.76 -14.16 -3.45
CA ALA A 104 36.65 -14.85 -4.13
C ALA A 104 36.23 -14.16 -5.43
N CYS A 105 36.46 -12.84 -5.55
CA CYS A 105 36.28 -12.14 -6.82
C CYS A 105 37.35 -12.57 -7.84
N LEU A 106 38.62 -12.63 -7.43
CA LEU A 106 39.72 -13.07 -8.30
C LEU A 106 39.53 -14.51 -8.78
N GLU A 107 39.12 -15.42 -7.89
CA GLU A 107 38.86 -16.83 -8.26
C GLU A 107 37.75 -16.96 -9.32
N ARG A 108 36.69 -16.15 -9.21
CA ARG A 108 35.56 -16.16 -10.17
C ARG A 108 35.86 -15.45 -11.50
N GLN A 109 36.98 -14.73 -11.62
CA GLN A 109 37.39 -14.10 -12.89
C GLN A 109 38.01 -15.09 -13.88
N VAL A 110 38.45 -16.25 -13.40
CA VAL A 110 39.19 -17.26 -14.18
C VAL A 110 38.29 -18.43 -14.61
N LEU A 111 37.00 -18.42 -14.21
CA LEU A 111 35.95 -19.30 -14.72
C LEU A 111 35.54 -18.88 -16.14
#